data_AF-A0A2G9N5P1-F1
#
_entry.id   AF-A0A2G9N5P1-F1
#
_cell.length_a   1.000
_cell.length_b   1.000
_cell.length_c   1.000
_cell.angle_alpha   90.00
_cell.angle_beta   90.00
_cell.angle_gamma   90.00
#
_symmetry.space_group_name_H-M   'P 1'
#
loop_
_entity.id
_entity.type
_entity.pdbx_description
1 polymer ?
#
loop_
_entity_poly.entity_id
_entity_poly.type
_entity_poly.pdbx_seq_one_letter_code
_entity_poly.pdbx_strand_id
1 'polypeptide(L)'
;MKEKLKIIFALAAVLAGIAAIIIILGNAEVIITFMSLTFGVMAIIWTIMAYSSLSPGSSLRSYTGYFLACLILILVSSVWNGIVGLLKIGGAWKYLGYFFITSAYLVFVAAAYKIYYLGREFGFQKQAGRIKEAMKRRG
;
A
#
# COMPACT_ATOMS: atom_id res chain seq x y z
N MET A 1 -5.53 17.26 25.36
CA MET A 1 -6.51 18.14 24.67
C MET A 1 -5.94 18.75 23.38
N LYS A 2 -4.74 19.36 23.42
CA LYS A 2 -4.09 19.96 22.23
C LYS A 2 -3.83 18.97 21.08
N GLU A 3 -3.50 17.71 21.36
CA GLU A 3 -3.29 16.69 20.31
C GLU A 3 -4.57 16.29 19.59
N LYS A 4 -5.66 16.03 20.33
CA LYS A 4 -6.96 15.68 19.73
C LYS A 4 -7.47 16.79 18.79
N LEU A 5 -7.25 18.06 19.17
CA LEU A 5 -7.62 19.20 18.34
C LEU A 5 -6.80 19.26 17.04
N LYS A 6 -5.48 19.00 17.10
CA LYS A 6 -4.62 18.93 15.90
C LYS A 6 -5.08 17.83 14.93
N ILE A 7 -5.44 16.66 15.46
CA ILE A 7 -5.92 15.54 14.65
C ILE A 7 -7.24 15.90 13.96
N ILE A 8 -8.19 16.53 14.69
CA ILE A 8 -9.47 16.96 14.12
C ILE A 8 -9.25 18.02 13.03
N PHE A 9 -8.36 18.98 13.25
CA PHE A 9 -8.06 20.02 12.27
C PHE A 9 -7.37 19.45 11.02
N ALA A 10 -6.46 18.49 11.19
CA ALA A 10 -5.83 17.78 10.08
C ALA A 10 -6.87 16.98 9.27
N LEU A 11 -7.78 16.27 9.95
CA LEU A 11 -8.89 15.56 9.30
C LEU A 11 -9.81 16.51 8.54
N ALA A 12 -10.20 17.64 9.16
CA ALA A 12 -11.03 18.65 8.52
C ALA A 12 -10.34 19.26 7.29
N ALA A 13 -9.04 19.53 7.36
CA ALA A 13 -8.25 20.04 6.24
C ALA A 13 -8.16 19.03 5.08
N VAL A 14 -7.95 17.75 5.39
CA VAL A 14 -7.96 16.68 4.38
C VAL A 14 -9.33 16.55 3.71
N LEU A 15 -10.41 16.55 4.51
CA LEU A 15 -11.78 16.49 3.99
C LEU A 15 -12.14 17.71 3.14
N ALA A 16 -11.74 18.91 3.57
CA ALA A 16 -11.93 20.13 2.80
C ALA A 16 -11.14 20.12 1.49
N GLY A 17 -9.90 19.61 1.51
CA GLY A 17 -9.09 19.40 0.30
C GLY A 17 -9.76 18.44 -0.68
N ILE A 18 -10.28 17.30 -0.20
CA ILE A 18 -11.02 16.33 -1.03
C ILE A 18 -12.28 16.98 -1.60
N ALA A 19 -13.05 17.72 -0.80
CA ALA A 19 -14.26 18.40 -1.25
C ALA A 19 -13.96 19.47 -2.31
N ALA A 20 -12.89 20.26 -2.13
CA ALA A 20 -12.45 21.26 -3.11
C ALA A 20 -12.05 20.60 -4.44
N ILE A 21 -11.32 19.50 -4.39
CA ILE A 21 -10.93 18.71 -5.58
C ILE A 21 -12.18 18.19 -6.31
N ILE A 22 -13.20 17.72 -5.57
CA ILE A 22 -14.47 17.24 -6.15
C ILE A 22 -15.22 18.35 -6.88
N ILE A 23 -15.34 19.53 -6.25
CA ILE A 23 -16.06 20.67 -6.80
C ILE A 23 -15.34 21.25 -8.02
N ILE A 24 -14.00 21.33 -7.99
CA ILE A 24 -13.21 21.96 -9.04
C ILE A 24 -13.06 21.05 -10.28
N LEU A 25 -12.84 19.74 -10.08
CA LEU A 25 -12.50 18.85 -11.20
C LEU A 25 -13.73 18.27 -11.90
N GLY A 26 -14.88 18.12 -11.22
CA GLY A 26 -16.16 17.67 -11.80
C GLY A 26 -16.15 16.26 -12.43
N ASN A 27 -14.99 15.63 -12.59
CA ASN A 27 -14.78 14.35 -13.22
C ASN A 27 -14.21 13.37 -12.19
N ALA A 28 -15.04 12.38 -11.82
CA ALA A 28 -14.72 11.34 -10.86
C ALA A 28 -13.40 10.62 -11.17
N GLU A 29 -13.08 10.43 -12.46
CA GLU A 29 -11.86 9.74 -12.89
C GLU A 29 -10.60 10.53 -12.53
N VAL A 30 -10.63 11.86 -12.68
CA VAL A 30 -9.51 12.74 -12.33
C VAL A 30 -9.34 12.82 -10.81
N ILE A 31 -10.45 12.89 -10.07
CA ILE A 31 -10.45 12.91 -8.60
C ILE A 31 -9.84 11.62 -8.04
N ILE A 32 -10.28 10.46 -8.52
CA ILE A 32 -9.76 9.15 -8.10
C ILE A 32 -8.27 9.04 -8.43
N THR A 33 -7.86 9.50 -9.61
CA THR A 33 -6.46 9.51 -10.03
C THR A 33 -5.60 10.36 -9.09
N PHE A 34 -6.02 11.59 -8.78
CA PHE A 34 -5.31 12.49 -7.88
C PHE A 34 -5.23 11.97 -6.45
N MET A 35 -6.33 11.43 -5.92
CA MET A 35 -6.36 10.85 -4.59
C MET A 35 -5.44 9.63 -4.51
N SER A 36 -5.53 8.72 -5.48
CA SER A 36 -4.69 7.52 -5.54
C SER A 36 -3.20 7.87 -5.63
N LEU A 37 -2.87 8.91 -6.40
CA LEU A 37 -1.51 9.44 -6.49
C LEU A 37 -1.01 9.98 -5.15
N THR A 38 -1.81 10.81 -4.50
CA THR A 38 -1.42 11.45 -3.24
C THR A 38 -1.19 10.41 -2.13
N PHE A 39 -2.14 9.49 -1.96
CA PHE A 39 -2.01 8.41 -0.99
C PHE A 39 -0.91 7.43 -1.36
N GLY A 40 -0.73 7.11 -2.64
CA GLY A 40 0.33 6.23 -3.11
C GLY A 40 1.73 6.79 -2.85
N VAL A 41 1.95 8.08 -3.12
CA VAL A 41 3.22 8.76 -2.82
C VAL A 41 3.48 8.78 -1.32
N MET A 42 2.48 9.11 -0.50
CA MET A 42 2.64 9.06 0.96
C MET A 42 2.99 7.65 1.46
N ALA A 43 2.31 6.62 0.94
CA ALA A 43 2.59 5.23 1.30
C ALA A 43 4.04 4.83 0.95
N ILE A 44 4.55 5.27 -0.20
CA ILE A 44 5.94 5.05 -0.60
C ILE A 44 6.91 5.74 0.38
N ILE A 45 6.68 7.01 0.70
CA ILE A 45 7.55 7.76 1.63
C ILE A 45 7.61 7.06 2.99
N TRP A 46 6.46 6.71 3.56
CA TRP A 46 6.44 6.00 4.84
C TRP A 46 7.06 4.61 4.77
N THR A 47 6.91 3.91 3.65
CA THR A 47 7.54 2.60 3.47
C THR A 47 9.06 2.73 3.35
N ILE A 48 9.57 3.77 2.68
CA ILE A 48 11.01 4.07 2.63
C ILE A 48 11.54 4.37 4.03
N MET A 49 10.83 5.21 4.80
CA MET A 49 11.19 5.51 6.19
C MET A 49 11.22 4.22 7.03
N ALA A 50 10.18 3.39 6.95
CA ALA A 50 10.13 2.11 7.62
C ALA A 50 11.30 1.20 7.20
N TYR A 51 11.59 1.10 5.90
CA TYR A 51 12.71 0.31 5.39
C TYR A 51 14.05 0.77 5.95
N SER A 52 14.28 2.09 6.02
CA SER A 52 15.52 2.66 6.54
C SER A 52 15.68 2.46 8.05
N SER A 53 14.58 2.39 8.81
CA SER A 53 14.60 2.15 10.26
C SER A 53 14.87 0.68 10.65
N LEU A 54 14.76 -0.26 9.71
CA LEU A 54 14.94 -1.68 10.00
C LEU A 54 16.41 -2.10 9.86
N SER A 55 16.85 -3.04 10.71
CA SER A 55 18.22 -3.55 10.69
C SER A 55 18.57 -4.20 9.32
N PRO A 56 19.75 -3.93 8.75
CA PRO A 56 20.25 -4.62 7.55
C PRO A 56 20.21 -6.14 7.75
N GLY A 57 19.80 -6.88 6.72
CA GLY A 57 19.71 -8.34 6.78
C GLY A 57 18.49 -8.91 7.52
N SER A 58 17.69 -8.08 8.19
CA SER A 58 16.46 -8.57 8.81
C SER A 58 15.45 -9.03 7.75
N SER A 59 14.75 -10.13 8.06
CA SER A 59 13.70 -10.69 7.21
C SER A 59 12.54 -9.69 7.01
N LEU A 60 12.25 -8.88 8.03
CA LEU A 60 11.28 -7.79 7.98
C LEU A 60 11.70 -6.67 7.02
N ARG A 61 12.99 -6.28 6.99
CA ARG A 61 13.50 -5.30 6.02
C ARG A 61 13.37 -5.80 4.58
N SER A 62 13.67 -7.08 4.35
CA SER A 62 13.48 -7.69 3.03
C SER A 62 12.01 -7.62 2.59
N TYR A 63 11.07 -7.94 3.50
CA TYR A 63 9.63 -7.83 3.24
C TYR A 63 9.21 -6.39 2.89
N THR A 64 9.62 -5.41 3.69
CA THR A 64 9.34 -3.99 3.45
C THR A 64 9.87 -3.55 2.08
N GLY A 65 11.00 -4.10 1.61
CA GLY A 65 11.53 -3.87 0.27
C GLY A 65 10.62 -4.39 -0.85
N TYR A 66 10.08 -5.61 -0.74
CA TYR A 66 9.10 -6.11 -1.72
C TYR A 66 7.80 -5.30 -1.68
N PHE A 67 7.34 -4.94 -0.49
CA PHE A 67 6.16 -4.10 -0.34
C PHE A 67 6.36 -2.72 -0.99
N LEU A 68 7.53 -2.11 -0.82
CA LEU A 68 7.90 -0.87 -1.50
C LEU A 68 7.88 -1.02 -3.02
N ALA A 69 8.46 -2.10 -3.56
CA ALA A 69 8.44 -2.37 -4.99
C ALA A 69 7.01 -2.53 -5.53
N CYS A 70 6.12 -3.21 -4.80
CA CYS A 70 4.70 -3.29 -5.14
C CYS A 70 4.04 -1.91 -5.20
N LEU A 71 4.26 -1.06 -4.18
CA LEU A 71 3.68 0.28 -4.14
C LEU A 71 4.15 1.13 -5.32
N ILE A 72 5.43 1.05 -5.68
CA ILE A 72 5.98 1.76 -6.83
C ILE A 72 5.30 1.29 -8.13
N LEU A 73 5.18 -0.02 -8.35
CA LEU A 73 4.55 -0.56 -9.56
C LEU A 73 3.05 -0.20 -9.66
N ILE A 74 2.33 -0.25 -8.54
CA ILE A 74 0.92 0.18 -8.48
C ILE A 74 0.80 1.68 -8.79
N LEU A 75 1.70 2.50 -8.24
CA LEU A 75 1.71 3.94 -8.50
C LEU A 75 1.99 4.23 -9.97
N VAL A 76 3.01 3.60 -10.57
CA VAL A 76 3.32 3.75 -11.99
C VAL A 76 2.15 3.30 -12.86
N SER A 77 1.50 2.18 -12.54
CA SER A 77 0.28 1.75 -13.22
C SER A 77 -0.84 2.77 -13.12
N SER A 78 -1.03 3.38 -11.95
CA SER A 78 -2.07 4.39 -11.72
C SER A 78 -1.80 5.67 -12.51
N VAL A 79 -0.55 6.15 -12.50
CA VAL A 79 -0.12 7.30 -13.33
C VAL A 79 -0.37 7.00 -14.79
N TRP A 80 0.04 5.83 -15.28
CA TRP A 80 -0.11 5.46 -16.68
C TRP A 80 -1.57 5.43 -17.10
N ASN A 81 -2.44 4.77 -16.31
CA ASN A 81 -3.88 4.72 -16.59
C ASN A 81 -4.51 6.13 -16.57
N GLY A 82 -4.07 6.99 -15.65
CA GLY A 82 -4.49 8.40 -15.63
C GLY A 82 -4.09 9.15 -16.90
N ILE A 83 -2.84 8.98 -17.37
CA ILE A 83 -2.36 9.59 -18.62
C ILE A 83 -3.15 9.07 -19.81
N VAL A 84 -3.37 7.75 -19.90
CA VAL A 84 -4.12 7.12 -20.99
C VAL A 84 -5.57 7.61 -21.01
N GLY A 85 -6.22 7.76 -19.84
CA GLY A 85 -7.57 8.31 -19.73
C GLY A 85 -7.65 9.78 -20.13
N LEU A 86 -6.72 10.61 -19.64
CA LEU A 86 -6.68 12.05 -19.92
C LEU A 86 -6.35 12.38 -21.38
N LEU A 87 -5.39 11.67 -21.97
CA LEU A 87 -4.95 11.89 -23.36
C LEU A 87 -5.73 11.03 -24.37
N LYS A 88 -6.70 10.23 -23.91
CA LYS A 88 -7.49 9.29 -24.73
C LYS A 88 -6.61 8.40 -25.63
N ILE A 89 -5.48 7.95 -25.10
CA ILE A 89 -4.52 7.14 -25.85
C ILE A 89 -5.15 5.77 -26.15
N GLY A 90 -5.32 5.47 -27.43
CA GLY A 90 -5.87 4.20 -27.90
C GLY A 90 -4.81 3.13 -28.18
N GLY A 91 -5.30 1.92 -28.49
CA GLY A 91 -4.47 0.82 -29.00
C GLY A 91 -3.56 0.17 -27.95
N ALA A 92 -2.40 -0.32 -28.40
CA ALA A 92 -1.52 -1.17 -27.60
C ALA A 92 -0.96 -0.50 -26.33
N TRP A 93 -0.85 0.84 -26.32
CA TRP A 93 -0.35 1.62 -25.20
C TRP A 93 -1.21 1.51 -23.94
N LYS A 94 -2.51 1.20 -24.08
CA LYS A 94 -3.38 0.92 -22.94
C LYS A 94 -2.91 -0.29 -22.13
N TYR A 95 -2.25 -1.26 -22.77
CA TYR A 95 -1.81 -2.49 -22.09
C TYR A 95 -0.58 -2.33 -21.21
N LEU A 96 0.18 -1.24 -21.37
CA LEU A 96 1.37 -0.99 -20.55
C LEU A 96 1.00 -0.83 -19.06
N GLY A 97 -0.17 -0.26 -18.76
CA GLY A 97 -0.70 -0.19 -17.39
C GLY A 97 -0.94 -1.59 -16.80
N TYR A 98 -1.53 -2.49 -17.59
CA TYR A 98 -1.74 -3.88 -17.16
C TYR A 98 -0.42 -4.62 -16.93
N PHE A 99 0.62 -4.33 -17.71
CA PHE A 99 1.95 -4.90 -17.47
C PHE A 99 2.50 -4.52 -16.07
N PHE A 100 2.38 -3.24 -15.68
CA PHE A 100 2.82 -2.79 -14.36
C PHE A 100 2.03 -3.42 -13.22
N ILE A 101 0.69 -3.50 -13.34
CA ILE A 101 -0.12 -4.10 -12.27
C ILE A 101 0.12 -5.60 -12.16
N THR A 102 0.27 -6.32 -13.28
CA THR A 102 0.63 -7.75 -13.27
C THR A 102 1.99 -7.96 -12.60
N SER A 103 2.96 -7.11 -12.92
CA SER A 103 4.27 -7.15 -12.25
C SER A 103 4.15 -6.90 -10.74
N ALA A 104 3.29 -5.97 -10.32
CA ALA A 104 3.01 -5.73 -8.90
C ALA A 104 2.44 -6.98 -8.21
N TYR A 105 1.51 -7.70 -8.86
CA TYR A 105 0.98 -8.95 -8.33
C TYR A 105 2.05 -10.05 -8.20
N LEU A 106 2.96 -10.16 -9.16
CA LEU A 106 4.07 -11.12 -9.06
C LEU A 106 4.98 -10.82 -7.86
N VAL A 107 5.32 -9.55 -7.65
CA VAL A 107 6.10 -9.12 -6.48
C VAL A 107 5.31 -9.38 -5.19
N PHE A 108 4.00 -9.15 -5.19
CA PHE A 108 3.13 -9.41 -4.04
C PHE A 108 3.07 -10.90 -3.68
N VAL A 109 3.00 -11.78 -4.67
CA VAL A 109 3.08 -13.24 -4.46
C VAL A 109 4.42 -13.63 -3.83
N ALA A 110 5.53 -13.08 -4.33
CA ALA A 110 6.84 -13.31 -3.75
C ALA A 110 6.94 -12.82 -2.30
N ALA A 111 6.37 -11.65 -2.00
CA ALA A 111 6.30 -11.09 -0.65
C ALA A 111 5.46 -11.98 0.29
N ALA A 112 4.27 -12.41 -0.17
CA ALA A 112 3.38 -13.29 0.58
C ALA A 112 4.03 -14.65 0.89
N TYR A 113 4.74 -15.23 -0.09
CA TYR A 113 5.51 -16.45 0.10
C TYR A 113 6.57 -16.29 1.21
N LYS A 114 7.30 -15.16 1.20
CA LYS A 114 8.26 -14.85 2.26
C LYS A 114 7.60 -14.70 3.63
N ILE A 115 6.47 -13.98 3.74
CA ILE A 115 5.73 -13.86 5.01
C ILE A 115 5.32 -15.24 5.52
N TYR A 116 4.77 -16.09 4.65
CA TYR A 116 4.34 -17.43 5.01
C TYR A 116 5.50 -18.24 5.61
N TYR A 117 6.67 -18.20 4.97
CA TYR A 117 7.86 -18.90 5.44
C TYR A 117 8.38 -18.32 6.77
N LEU A 118 8.40 -16.99 6.91
CA LEU A 118 8.78 -16.27 8.13
C LEU A 118 7.82 -16.60 9.29
N GLY A 119 6.52 -16.70 9.02
CA GLY A 119 5.51 -17.12 10.00
C GLY A 119 5.68 -18.58 10.46
N ARG A 120 6.21 -19.45 9.59
CA ARG A 120 6.61 -20.82 9.97
C ARG A 120 7.87 -20.85 10.83
N GLU A 121 8.90 -20.07 10.48
CA GLU A 121 10.18 -20.04 11.22
C GLU A 121 10.08 -19.34 12.58
N PHE A 122 9.42 -18.18 12.66
CA PHE A 122 9.35 -17.36 13.86
C PHE A 122 8.22 -17.71 14.83
N GLY A 123 7.47 -18.79 14.60
CA GLY A 123 6.85 -19.53 15.70
C GLY A 123 5.40 -19.21 16.07
N PHE A 124 4.52 -18.90 15.11
CA PHE A 124 3.08 -18.94 15.41
C PHE A 124 2.57 -20.37 15.70
N GLN A 125 3.22 -21.41 15.18
CA GLN A 125 2.80 -22.80 15.49
C GLN A 125 3.11 -23.22 16.93
N LYS A 126 4.25 -22.81 17.51
CA LYS A 126 4.58 -23.12 18.91
C LYS A 126 3.71 -22.34 19.89
N GLN A 127 3.41 -21.06 19.61
CA GLN A 127 2.50 -20.26 20.46
C GLN A 127 1.04 -20.69 20.31
N ALA A 128 0.55 -20.97 19.09
CA ALA A 128 -0.80 -21.49 18.86
C ALA A 128 -1.00 -22.87 19.50
N GLY A 129 0.03 -23.74 19.47
CA GLY A 129 0.02 -25.03 20.15
C GLY A 129 -0.17 -24.89 21.67
N ARG A 130 0.59 -23.99 22.31
CA ARG A 130 0.44 -23.71 23.75
C ARG A 130 -0.91 -23.11 24.11
N ILE A 131 -1.47 -22.23 23.28
CA ILE A 131 -2.80 -21.65 23.48
C ILE A 131 -3.89 -22.74 23.36
N LYS A 132 -3.74 -23.65 22.38
CA LYS A 132 -4.65 -24.78 22.19
C LYS A 132 -4.60 -25.78 23.35
N GLU A 133 -3.42 -26.07 23.88
CA GLU A 133 -3.27 -26.88 25.10
C GLU A 133 -3.84 -26.19 26.35
N ALA A 134 -3.62 -24.88 26.49
CA ALA A 134 -4.17 -24.11 27.61
C ALA A 134 -5.70 -24.05 27.60
N MET A 135 -6.33 -23.96 26.41
CA MET A 135 -7.78 -24.07 26.28
C MET A 135 -8.31 -25.47 26.60
N LYS A 136 -7.58 -26.52 26.20
CA LYS A 136 -7.98 -27.92 26.47
C LYS A 136 -7.85 -28.33 27.94
N ARG A 137 -7.12 -27.57 28.76
CA ARG A 137 -7.01 -27.78 30.21
C ARG A 137 -8.02 -26.98 31.03
N ARG A 138 -8.77 -26.06 30.40
CA ARG A 138 -9.74 -25.17 31.04
C ARG A 138 -11.21 -25.48 30.71
N GLY A 139 -11.47 -26.38 29.76
CA GLY A 139 -12.78 -26.97 29.49
C GLY A 139 -12.74 -28.46 29.75
#